data_AF-A0A1A9LEZ6-F1
#
_entry.id   AF-A0A1A9LEZ6-F1
#
_cell.length_a   1.000
_cell.length_b   1.000
_cell.length_c   1.000
_cell.angle_alpha   90.00
_cell.angle_beta   90.00
_cell.angle_gamma   90.00
#
_symmetry.space_group_name_H-M   'P 1'
#
loop_
_entity.id
_entity.type
_entity.pdbx_description
1 polymer ?
#
loop_
_entity_poly.entity_id
_entity_poly.type
_entity_poly.pdbx_seq_one_letter_code
_entity_poly.pdbx_strand_id
1 'polypeptide(L)'
;MEIKIGTKQILKFLYILSWIIFIGVCIEAGGFIFNTFYAMVLNPMGAENYWNGLDLSSLYNFDQGYFLVITFYMIIVAVLRALIFYLFIRLLHGKKLDLSHPFTIEFRNFISLVAYIALGIGLFSKMGMQYSAWLSTKGVTMPDLEYLRLGGPDVWFFMGVILLVISQIFKRGIEMQNDNELTI
;
A
#
# COMPACT_ATOMS: atom_id res chain seq x y z
N MET A 1 -9.78 -38.05 1.63
CA MET A 1 -10.41 -37.27 2.71
C MET A 1 -10.57 -35.85 2.18
N GLU A 2 -11.75 -35.48 1.70
CA GLU A 2 -11.98 -34.13 1.17
C GLU A 2 -12.03 -33.14 2.34
N ILE A 3 -11.04 -32.26 2.43
CA ILE A 3 -11.07 -31.16 3.40
C ILE A 3 -12.09 -30.15 2.89
N LYS A 4 -13.35 -30.26 3.31
CA LYS A 4 -14.37 -29.24 3.07
C LYS A 4 -14.11 -28.04 4.00
N ILE A 5 -13.25 -27.13 3.56
CA ILE A 5 -13.03 -25.86 4.26
C ILE A 5 -14.28 -24.99 4.04
N GLY A 6 -14.98 -24.66 5.13
CA GLY A 6 -16.13 -23.77 5.05
C GLY A 6 -15.71 -22.33 4.76
N THR A 7 -16.51 -21.60 3.99
CA THR A 7 -16.30 -20.18 3.64
C THR A 7 -16.00 -19.29 4.85
N LYS A 8 -16.66 -19.53 5.99
CA LYS A 8 -16.41 -18.81 7.25
C LYS A 8 -15.00 -19.03 7.80
N GLN A 9 -14.44 -20.22 7.61
CA GLN A 9 -13.10 -20.58 8.05
C GLN A 9 -12.04 -19.92 7.18
N ILE A 10 -12.27 -19.83 5.86
CA ILE A 10 -11.40 -19.08 4.93
C ILE A 10 -11.35 -17.60 5.31
N LEU A 11 -12.52 -16.96 5.51
CA LEU A 11 -12.57 -15.55 5.90
C LEU A 11 -11.88 -15.28 7.25
N LYS A 12 -12.04 -16.18 8.22
CA LYS A 12 -11.37 -16.07 9.53
C LYS A 12 -9.85 -16.20 9.39
N PHE A 13 -9.37 -17.11 8.55
CA PHE A 13 -7.95 -17.25 8.27
C PHE A 13 -7.38 -15.99 7.59
N LEU A 14 -8.04 -15.50 6.54
CA LEU A 14 -7.65 -14.27 5.84
C LEU A 14 -7.64 -13.07 6.80
N TYR A 15 -8.59 -12.98 7.72
CA TYR A 15 -8.63 -11.92 8.72
C TYR A 15 -7.41 -11.93 9.65
N ILE A 16 -7.03 -13.09 10.18
CA ILE A 16 -5.84 -13.23 11.04
C ILE A 16 -4.57 -12.89 10.25
N LEU A 17 -4.44 -13.44 9.03
CA LEU A 17 -3.30 -13.17 8.16
C LEU A 17 -3.17 -11.66 7.84
N SER A 18 -4.30 -10.99 7.60
CA SER A 18 -4.33 -9.55 7.32
C SER A 18 -3.84 -8.72 8.50
N TRP A 19 -4.19 -9.11 9.74
CA TRP A 19 -3.68 -8.44 10.94
C TRP A 19 -2.18 -8.58 11.09
N ILE A 20 -1.63 -9.77 10.83
CA ILE A 20 -0.18 -10.02 10.90
C ILE A 20 0.54 -9.11 9.89
N ILE A 21 0.07 -9.06 8.65
CA ILE A 21 0.69 -8.24 7.61
C ILE A 21 0.53 -6.75 7.94
N PHE A 22 -0.66 -6.32 8.40
CA PHE A 22 -0.93 -4.94 8.78
C PHE A 22 0.03 -4.43 9.86
N ILE A 23 0.29 -5.22 10.89
CA ILE A 23 1.25 -4.86 11.94
C ILE A 23 2.65 -4.67 11.34
N GLY A 24 3.09 -5.58 10.46
CA GLY A 24 4.39 -5.48 9.80
C GLY A 24 4.55 -4.20 8.96
N VAL A 25 3.56 -3.87 8.13
CA VAL A 25 3.61 -2.64 7.32
C VAL A 25 3.47 -1.37 8.15
N CYS A 26 2.77 -1.41 9.28
CA CYS A 26 2.70 -0.29 10.22
C CYS A 26 4.04 -0.03 10.93
N ILE A 27 4.75 -1.09 11.33
CA ILE A 27 6.10 -0.97 11.90
C ILE A 27 7.05 -0.34 10.88
N GLU A 28 6.99 -0.77 9.61
CA GLU A 28 7.78 -0.18 8.53
C GLU A 28 7.45 1.31 8.31
N ALA A 29 6.18 1.67 8.19
CA ALA A 29 5.76 3.06 8.02
C ALA A 29 6.16 3.94 9.22
N GLY A 30 5.93 3.45 10.44
CA GLY A 30 6.33 4.14 11.67
C GLY A 30 7.85 4.31 11.78
N GLY A 31 8.61 3.29 11.35
CA GLY A 31 10.06 3.32 11.25
C GLY A 31 10.57 4.43 10.35
N PHE A 32 10.05 4.53 9.14
CA PHE A 32 10.40 5.62 8.22
C PHE A 32 10.06 7.00 8.79
N ILE A 33 8.87 7.17 9.38
CA ILE A 33 8.47 8.46 9.97
C ILE A 33 9.42 8.83 11.11
N PHE A 34 9.65 7.90 12.05
CA PHE A 34 10.49 8.15 13.21
C PHE A 34 11.94 8.43 12.82
N ASN A 35 12.53 7.63 11.92
CA ASN A 35 13.93 7.81 11.53
C ASN A 35 14.16 9.04 10.66
N THR A 36 13.18 9.45 9.85
CA THR A 36 13.24 10.76 9.17
C THR A 36 13.27 11.89 10.18
N PHE A 37 12.37 11.87 11.15
CA PHE A 37 12.31 12.88 12.19
C PHE A 37 13.59 12.89 13.06
N TYR A 38 14.06 11.72 13.47
CA TYR A 38 15.28 11.56 14.26
C TYR A 38 16.52 12.08 13.51
N ALA A 39 16.69 11.69 12.25
CA ALA A 39 17.81 12.14 11.42
C ALA A 39 17.82 13.66 11.16
N MET A 40 16.64 14.27 11.04
CA MET A 40 16.52 15.70 10.78
C MET A 40 16.66 16.57 12.03
N VAL A 41 16.08 16.15 13.15
CA VAL A 41 15.91 17.03 14.32
C VAL A 41 16.90 16.72 15.44
N LEU A 42 17.30 15.45 15.59
CA LEU A 42 18.05 15.00 16.76
C LEU A 42 19.49 14.63 16.44
N ASN A 43 19.72 13.83 15.40
CA ASN A 43 21.07 13.33 15.10
C ASN A 43 21.28 12.98 13.62
N PRO A 44 22.16 13.70 12.89
CA PRO A 44 22.51 13.41 11.50
C PRO A 44 23.02 11.98 11.25
N MET A 45 23.62 11.33 12.26
CA MET A 45 24.06 9.91 12.16
C MET A 45 22.89 8.95 11.96
N GLY A 46 21.65 9.38 12.25
CA GLY A 46 20.45 8.60 11.96
C GLY A 46 20.23 8.30 10.47
N ALA A 47 20.88 9.05 9.57
CA ALA A 47 20.83 8.78 8.14
C ALA A 47 21.68 7.57 7.70
N GLU A 48 22.74 7.22 8.44
CA GLU A 48 23.64 6.11 8.10
C GLU A 48 23.00 4.74 8.32
N ASN A 49 22.14 4.61 9.33
CA ASN A 49 21.36 3.41 9.63
C ASN A 49 19.87 3.74 9.65
N TYR A 50 19.36 4.26 8.54
CA TYR A 50 18.02 4.83 8.48
C TYR A 50 16.91 3.80 8.75
N TRP A 51 16.91 2.64 8.09
CA TRP A 51 15.95 1.56 8.39
C TRP A 51 16.43 0.24 7.83
N ASN A 52 16.48 -0.82 8.64
CA ASN A 52 16.97 -2.15 8.23
C ASN A 52 18.34 -2.13 7.52
N GLY A 53 19.26 -1.27 7.97
CA GLY A 53 20.60 -1.12 7.37
C GLY A 53 20.64 -0.30 6.08
N LEU A 54 19.56 0.40 5.73
CA LEU A 54 19.55 1.37 4.64
C LEU A 54 20.39 2.60 5.01
N ASP A 55 21.44 2.85 4.23
CA ASP A 55 22.31 4.03 4.35
C ASP A 55 21.84 5.14 3.41
N LEU A 56 21.46 6.29 3.99
CA LEU A 56 21.10 7.53 3.31
C LEU A 56 22.04 8.68 3.69
N SER A 57 23.18 8.40 4.33
CA SER A 57 24.16 9.40 4.78
C SER A 57 24.71 10.21 3.60
N SER A 58 24.98 9.56 2.46
CA SER A 58 25.42 10.21 1.22
C SER A 58 24.44 11.28 0.75
N LEU A 59 23.14 10.96 0.77
CA LEU A 59 22.06 11.86 0.37
C LEU A 59 21.88 12.99 1.38
N TYR A 60 21.90 12.68 2.67
CA TYR A 60 21.77 13.65 3.74
C TYR A 60 22.91 14.69 3.73
N ASN A 61 24.15 14.23 3.53
CA ASN A 61 25.33 15.07 3.44
C ASN A 61 25.37 15.92 2.17
N PHE A 62 24.75 15.44 1.09
CA PHE A 62 24.62 16.20 -0.14
C PHE A 62 23.63 17.36 0.01
N ASP A 63 22.41 17.07 0.50
CA ASP A 63 21.41 18.10 0.81
C ASP A 63 20.28 17.51 1.68
N GLN A 64 19.95 18.21 2.78
CA GLN A 64 18.89 17.79 3.69
C GLN A 64 17.48 17.88 3.08
N GLY A 65 17.26 18.79 2.13
CA GLY A 65 16.01 18.91 1.38
C GLY A 65 15.81 17.73 0.44
N TYR A 66 16.85 17.29 -0.27
CA TYR A 66 16.78 16.08 -1.11
C TYR A 66 16.55 14.81 -0.27
N PHE A 67 17.15 14.72 0.91
CA PHE A 67 16.84 13.67 1.89
C PHE A 67 15.36 13.71 2.31
N LEU A 68 14.80 14.89 2.61
CA LEU A 68 13.38 15.04 2.96
C LEU A 68 12.46 14.52 1.86
N VAL A 69 12.76 14.85 0.60
CA VAL A 69 11.92 14.48 -0.54
C VAL A 69 11.92 12.97 -0.77
N ILE A 70 13.09 12.32 -0.70
CA ILE A 70 13.18 10.85 -0.84
C ILE A 70 12.44 10.17 0.31
N THR A 71 12.71 10.55 1.55
CA THR A 71 12.06 9.95 2.73
C THR A 71 10.55 10.22 2.74
N PHE A 72 10.09 11.36 2.24
CA PHE A 72 8.67 11.64 2.02
C PHE A 72 8.02 10.64 1.06
N TYR A 73 8.66 10.34 -0.08
CA TYR A 73 8.16 9.32 -1.01
C TYR A 73 8.11 7.93 -0.36
N MET A 74 9.12 7.57 0.44
CA MET A 74 9.14 6.30 1.18
C MET A 74 7.98 6.22 2.18
N ILE A 75 7.76 7.28 2.95
CA ILE A 75 6.70 7.37 3.97
C ILE A 75 5.33 7.28 3.32
N ILE A 76 5.04 8.08 2.28
CA ILE A 76 3.71 8.10 1.67
C ILE A 76 3.38 6.73 1.06
N VAL A 77 4.34 6.07 0.39
CA VAL A 77 4.16 4.71 -0.13
C VAL A 77 3.93 3.69 0.98
N ALA A 78 4.67 3.76 2.09
CA ALA A 78 4.47 2.87 3.24
C ALA A 78 3.10 3.07 3.91
N VAL A 79 2.67 4.32 4.10
CA VAL A 79 1.37 4.66 4.68
C VAL A 79 0.22 4.20 3.79
N LEU A 80 0.30 4.43 2.47
CA LEU A 80 -0.73 3.97 1.53
C LEU A 80 -0.84 2.43 1.52
N ARG A 81 0.29 1.70 1.60
CA ARG A 81 0.30 0.24 1.75
C ARG A 81 -0.41 -0.18 3.05
N ALA A 82 -0.08 0.44 4.17
CA ALA A 82 -0.76 0.17 5.45
C ALA A 82 -2.27 0.46 5.39
N LEU A 83 -2.67 1.51 4.66
CA LEU A 83 -4.08 1.88 4.50
C LEU A 83 -4.88 0.82 3.73
N ILE A 84 -4.31 0.16 2.71
CA ILE A 84 -4.96 -0.97 2.04
C ILE A 84 -5.30 -2.09 3.03
N PHE A 85 -4.34 -2.49 3.86
CA PHE A 85 -4.55 -3.56 4.84
C PHE A 85 -5.54 -3.15 5.93
N TYR A 86 -5.49 -1.89 6.38
CA TYR A 86 -6.51 -1.36 7.29
C TYR A 86 -7.92 -1.44 6.69
N LEU A 87 -8.09 -1.02 5.43
CA LEU A 87 -9.39 -1.10 4.74
C LEU A 87 -9.86 -2.56 4.62
N PHE A 88 -8.95 -3.48 4.33
CA PHE A 88 -9.27 -4.90 4.22
C PHE A 88 -9.68 -5.51 5.57
N ILE A 89 -8.97 -5.20 6.66
CA ILE A 89 -9.35 -5.59 8.02
C ILE A 89 -10.72 -5.02 8.38
N ARG A 90 -10.96 -3.72 8.10
CA ARG A 90 -12.24 -3.06 8.37
C ARG A 90 -13.40 -3.73 7.62
N LEU A 91 -13.16 -4.14 6.38
CA LEU A 91 -14.13 -4.86 5.56
C LEU A 91 -14.50 -6.21 6.17
N LEU A 92 -13.49 -7.01 6.54
CA LEU A 92 -13.69 -8.33 7.14
C LEU A 92 -14.31 -8.25 8.54
N HIS A 93 -13.89 -7.27 9.35
CA HIS A 93 -14.41 -7.06 10.70
C HIS A 93 -15.88 -6.64 10.70
N GLY A 94 -16.27 -5.75 9.81
CA GLY A 94 -17.63 -5.21 9.73
C GLY A 94 -18.70 -6.23 9.31
N LYS A 95 -18.33 -7.49 9.01
CA LYS A 95 -19.21 -8.52 8.41
C LYS A 95 -19.96 -8.05 7.16
N LYS A 96 -19.47 -7.00 6.49
CA LYS A 96 -20.06 -6.43 5.27
C LYS A 96 -19.80 -7.28 4.02
N LEU A 97 -19.00 -8.33 4.19
CA LEU A 97 -18.70 -9.33 3.19
C LEU A 97 -19.64 -10.52 3.42
N ASP A 98 -20.86 -10.41 2.92
CA ASP A 98 -21.76 -11.55 2.81
C ASP A 98 -21.50 -12.26 1.49
N LEU A 99 -20.86 -13.43 1.56
CA LEU A 99 -20.57 -14.22 0.36
C LEU A 99 -21.81 -14.90 -0.23
N SER A 100 -22.95 -14.86 0.46
CA SER A 100 -24.24 -15.25 -0.13
C SER A 100 -24.80 -14.16 -1.05
N HIS A 101 -24.49 -12.89 -0.78
CA HIS A 101 -24.87 -11.73 -1.58
C HIS A 101 -23.63 -10.86 -1.87
N PRO A 102 -22.72 -11.31 -2.74
CA PRO A 102 -21.41 -10.69 -2.92
C PRO A 102 -21.47 -9.31 -3.59
N PHE A 103 -22.53 -9.01 -4.34
CA PHE A 103 -22.70 -7.76 -5.07
C PHE A 103 -23.34 -6.68 -4.20
N THR A 104 -22.55 -6.10 -3.29
CA THR A 104 -22.98 -4.96 -2.46
C THR A 104 -22.29 -3.66 -2.88
N ILE A 105 -22.98 -2.53 -2.65
CA ILE A 105 -22.43 -1.19 -2.91
C ILE A 105 -21.20 -0.96 -2.04
N GLU A 106 -21.19 -1.45 -0.80
CA GLU A 106 -20.08 -1.35 0.14
C GLU A 106 -18.83 -2.05 -0.37
N PHE A 107 -18.96 -3.27 -0.90
CA PHE A 107 -17.83 -4.03 -1.41
C PHE A 107 -17.28 -3.41 -2.71
N ARG A 108 -18.16 -2.92 -3.60
CA ARG A 108 -17.76 -2.14 -4.79
C ARG A 108 -16.97 -0.88 -4.40
N ASN A 109 -17.44 -0.13 -3.40
CA ASN A 109 -16.77 1.08 -2.92
C ASN A 109 -15.40 0.75 -2.30
N PHE A 110 -15.31 -0.36 -1.56
CA PHE A 110 -14.04 -0.88 -1.06
C PHE A 110 -13.05 -1.17 -2.20
N ILE A 111 -13.46 -1.93 -3.24
CA ILE A 111 -12.60 -2.25 -4.38
C ILE A 111 -12.13 -0.98 -5.08
N SER A 112 -13.05 -0.04 -5.31
CA SER A 112 -12.72 1.24 -5.97
C SER A 112 -11.70 2.05 -5.17
N LEU A 113 -11.88 2.13 -3.85
CA LEU A 113 -10.96 2.84 -2.98
C LEU A 113 -9.57 2.20 -2.98
N VAL A 114 -9.48 0.87 -2.86
CA VAL A 114 -8.20 0.15 -2.94
C VAL A 114 -7.55 0.35 -4.31
N ALA A 115 -8.34 0.39 -5.39
CA ALA A 115 -7.84 0.67 -6.73
C ALA A 115 -7.18 2.07 -6.81
N TYR A 116 -7.84 3.11 -6.31
CA TYR A 116 -7.27 4.46 -6.29
C TYR A 116 -6.02 4.56 -5.41
N ILE A 117 -5.99 3.85 -4.27
CA ILE A 117 -4.79 3.80 -3.43
C ILE A 117 -3.65 3.09 -4.14
N ALA A 118 -3.91 1.97 -4.84
CA ALA A 118 -2.91 1.27 -5.63
C ALA A 118 -2.33 2.16 -6.74
N LEU A 119 -3.16 2.92 -7.45
CA LEU A 119 -2.69 3.92 -8.42
C LEU A 119 -1.86 5.02 -7.75
N GLY A 120 -2.25 5.48 -6.57
CA GLY A 120 -1.49 6.44 -5.76
C GLY A 120 -0.12 5.90 -5.37
N ILE A 121 -0.03 4.65 -4.93
CA ILE A 121 1.25 3.98 -4.65
C ILE A 121 2.11 3.94 -5.90
N GLY A 122 1.56 3.49 -7.04
CA GLY A 122 2.29 3.46 -8.31
C GLY A 122 2.83 4.83 -8.72
N LEU A 123 2.04 5.89 -8.52
CA LEU A 123 2.42 7.27 -8.79
C LEU A 123 3.60 7.72 -7.92
N PHE A 124 3.47 7.61 -6.59
CA PHE A 124 4.52 8.07 -5.67
C PHE A 124 5.79 7.22 -5.77
N SER A 125 5.66 5.91 -5.97
CA SER A 125 6.80 5.02 -6.25
C SER A 125 7.52 5.42 -7.55
N LYS A 126 6.79 5.73 -8.62
CA LYS A 126 7.39 6.18 -9.89
C LYS A 126 8.10 7.52 -9.74
N MET A 127 7.48 8.48 -9.03
CA MET A 127 8.09 9.78 -8.78
C MET A 127 9.37 9.64 -7.94
N GLY A 128 9.33 8.88 -6.85
CA GLY A 128 10.50 8.63 -6.01
C GLY A 128 11.62 7.87 -6.74
N MET A 129 11.26 6.90 -7.60
CA MET A 129 12.21 6.20 -8.47
C MET A 129 12.90 7.15 -9.45
N GLN A 130 12.14 7.98 -10.16
CA GLN A 130 12.69 8.96 -11.11
C GLN A 130 13.56 9.99 -10.39
N TYR A 131 13.14 10.40 -9.19
CA TYR A 131 13.87 11.35 -8.36
C TYR A 131 15.20 10.76 -7.87
N SER A 132 15.20 9.52 -7.40
CA SER A 132 16.41 8.78 -7.01
C SER A 132 17.37 8.64 -8.20
N ALA A 133 16.86 8.25 -9.38
CA ALA A 133 17.67 8.15 -10.59
C ALA A 133 18.29 9.50 -10.98
N TRP A 134 17.52 10.60 -10.89
CA TRP A 134 18.04 11.94 -11.14
C TRP A 134 19.14 12.34 -10.14
N LEU A 135 18.99 12.04 -8.85
CA LEU A 135 20.03 12.28 -7.84
C LEU A 135 21.31 11.49 -8.13
N SER A 136 21.19 10.25 -8.61
CA SER A 136 22.35 9.47 -9.06
C SER A 136 23.09 10.15 -10.21
N THR A 137 22.39 10.80 -11.14
CA THR A 137 23.06 11.60 -12.21
C THR A 137 23.79 12.83 -11.69
N LYS A 138 23.49 13.29 -10.48
CA LYS A 138 24.18 14.40 -9.79
C LYS A 138 25.41 13.93 -9.00
N GLY A 139 25.74 12.64 -9.04
CA GLY A 139 26.88 12.06 -8.34
C GLY A 139 26.59 11.64 -6.89
N VAL A 140 25.31 11.58 -6.49
CA VAL A 140 24.91 11.07 -5.17
C VAL A 140 24.83 9.55 -5.22
N THR A 141 25.52 8.87 -4.31
CA THR A 141 25.41 7.41 -4.16
C THR A 141 24.04 7.06 -3.60
N MET A 142 23.12 6.59 -4.45
CA MET A 142 21.77 6.20 -4.05
C MET A 142 21.66 4.68 -3.83
N PRO A 143 20.97 4.23 -2.77
CA PRO A 143 20.63 2.81 -2.58
C PRO A 143 19.69 2.29 -3.67
N ASP A 144 19.64 0.96 -3.81
CA ASP A 144 18.70 0.32 -4.73
C ASP A 144 17.24 0.59 -4.34
N LEU A 145 16.37 0.65 -5.35
CA LEU A 145 14.95 0.97 -5.25
C LEU A 145 14.18 -0.03 -4.38
N GLU A 146 14.65 -1.27 -4.30
CA GLU A 146 14.08 -2.30 -3.41
C GLU A 146 14.24 -1.89 -1.94
N TYR A 147 15.43 -1.44 -1.55
CA TYR A 147 15.70 -0.98 -0.17
C TYR A 147 14.98 0.33 0.14
N LEU A 148 14.84 1.21 -0.85
CA LEU A 148 14.01 2.41 -0.72
C LEU A 148 12.51 2.09 -0.61
N ARG A 149 12.08 0.85 -0.85
CA ARG A 149 10.66 0.44 -0.90
C ARG A 149 9.84 1.23 -1.95
N LEU A 150 10.50 1.67 -3.02
CA LEU A 150 9.90 2.42 -4.14
C LEU A 150 9.81 1.59 -5.43
N GLY A 151 10.19 0.31 -5.38
CA GLY A 151 10.11 -0.62 -6.50
C GLY A 151 8.68 -0.95 -6.94
N GLY A 152 8.54 -1.42 -8.18
CA GLY A 152 7.31 -1.95 -8.77
C GLY A 152 6.16 -0.96 -9.04
N PRO A 153 6.41 0.30 -9.48
CA PRO A 153 5.33 1.24 -9.77
C PRO A 153 4.37 0.75 -10.86
N ASP A 154 4.90 0.06 -11.87
CA ASP A 154 4.16 -0.60 -12.95
C ASP A 154 3.19 -1.67 -12.43
N VAL A 155 3.63 -2.49 -11.48
CA VAL A 155 2.79 -3.51 -10.82
C VAL A 155 1.63 -2.85 -10.07
N TRP A 156 1.90 -1.77 -9.35
CA TRP A 156 0.87 -1.01 -8.63
C TRP A 156 -0.13 -0.33 -9.57
N PHE A 157 0.33 0.23 -10.68
CA PHE A 157 -0.56 0.76 -11.72
C PHE A 157 -1.44 -0.33 -12.32
N PHE A 158 -0.85 -1.47 -12.68
CA PHE A 158 -1.57 -2.59 -13.25
C PHE A 158 -2.62 -3.14 -12.26
N MET A 159 -2.27 -3.31 -10.99
CA MET A 159 -3.20 -3.69 -9.92
C MET A 159 -4.36 -2.69 -9.80
N GLY A 160 -4.07 -1.39 -9.79
CA GLY A 160 -5.09 -0.35 -9.74
C GLY A 160 -6.07 -0.43 -10.92
N VAL A 161 -5.56 -0.60 -12.14
CA VAL A 161 -6.39 -0.74 -13.35
C VAL A 161 -7.26 -1.99 -13.28
N ILE A 162 -6.70 -3.14 -12.88
CA ILE A 162 -7.47 -4.38 -12.72
C ILE A 162 -8.59 -4.21 -11.70
N LEU A 163 -8.29 -3.62 -10.54
CA LEU A 163 -9.30 -3.41 -9.50
C LEU A 163 -10.39 -2.43 -9.95
N LEU A 164 -10.08 -1.42 -10.77
CA LEU A 164 -11.10 -0.57 -11.38
C LEU A 164 -12.00 -1.36 -12.33
N VAL A 165 -11.45 -2.24 -13.17
CA VAL A 165 -12.24 -3.12 -14.04
C VAL A 165 -13.17 -4.01 -13.20
N ILE A 166 -12.64 -4.63 -12.14
CA ILE A 166 -13.44 -5.44 -11.21
C ILE A 166 -14.55 -4.59 -10.58
N SER A 167 -14.27 -3.37 -10.13
CA SER A 167 -15.29 -2.47 -9.59
C SER A 167 -16.43 -2.18 -10.59
N GLN A 168 -16.13 -2.05 -11.89
CA GLN A 168 -17.16 -1.88 -12.91
C GLN A 168 -17.99 -3.15 -13.11
N ILE A 169 -17.37 -4.33 -13.05
CA ILE A 169 -18.10 -5.61 -13.09
C ILE A 169 -19.06 -5.71 -11.89
N PHE A 170 -18.60 -5.35 -10.69
CA PHE A 170 -19.45 -5.31 -9.49
C PHE A 170 -20.59 -4.32 -9.63
N LYS A 171 -20.35 -3.13 -10.21
CA LYS A 171 -21.42 -2.18 -10.53
C LYS A 171 -22.51 -2.83 -11.37
N ARG A 172 -22.13 -3.52 -12.44
CA ARG A 172 -23.08 -4.19 -13.33
C ARG A 172 -23.81 -5.35 -12.64
N GLY A 173 -23.11 -6.11 -11.80
CA GLY A 173 -23.71 -7.18 -11.00
C GLY A 173 -24.77 -6.68 -10.02
N ILE A 174 -24.52 -5.53 -9.36
CA ILE A 174 -25.50 -4.88 -8.47
C ILE A 174 -26.75 -4.46 -9.24
N GLU A 175 -26.58 -3.84 -10.42
CA GLU A 175 -27.70 -3.43 -11.29
C GLU A 175 -28.58 -4.65 -11.65
N MET A 176 -27.97 -5.75 -12.07
CA MET A 176 -28.69 -6.98 -12.43
C MET A 176 -29.40 -7.64 -11.24
N GLN A 177 -28.82 -7.59 -10.04
CA GLN A 177 -29.45 -8.15 -8.85
C GLN A 177 -30.70 -7.34 -8.45
N ASN A 178 -30.59 -6.01 -8.48
CA ASN A 178 -31.71 -5.12 -8.17
C ASN A 178 -32.87 -5.28 -9.18
N ASP A 179 -32.56 -5.40 -10.46
CA ASP A 179 -33.58 -5.60 -11.50
C ASP A 179 -34.33 -6.92 -11.30
N ASN A 180 -33.63 -8.00 -10.97
CA ASN A 180 -34.25 -9.31 -10.70
C ASN A 180 -35.15 -9.28 -9.46
N GLU A 181 -34.73 -8.61 -8.38
CA GLU A 181 -35.52 -8.46 -7.16
C GLU A 181 -36.80 -7.65 -7.38
N LEU A 182 -36.83 -6.73 -8.35
CA LEU A 182 -38.01 -5.93 -8.71
C LEU A 182 -39.02 -6.67 -9.60
N THR A 183 -38.62 -7.76 -10.25
CA THR A 183 -39.47 -8.57 -11.15
C THR A 183 -40.09 -9.82 -10.53
N ILE A 184 -39.76 -10.15 -9.27
CA ILE A 184 -40.33 -11.30 -8.52
C ILE A 184 -41.55 -10.85 -7.71
#